data_AF-A0A940T683-F1
#
_entry.id   AF-A0A940T683-F1
#
_cell.length_a   1.000
_cell.length_b   1.000
_cell.length_c   1.000
_cell.angle_alpha   90.00
_cell.angle_beta   90.00
_cell.angle_gamma   90.00
#
_symmetry.space_group_name_H-M   'P 1'
#
loop_
_entity.id
_entity.type
_entity.pdbx_description
1 polymer ?
#
loop_
_entity_poly.entity_id
_entity_poly.type
_entity_poly.pdbx_seq_one_letter_code
_entity_poly.pdbx_strand_id
1 'polypeptide(L)'
;MSRKTKPTVKQTPTVEVPWKAILSCAFAVAVFLFYVLKQTHLIIYQEWGQMFQFTSEYFIDRIAVPGGLARYLGEFFTQFYHTPWVGAAIIALLATAVHRLSWAIARRDGAGDAAFPISFVPALLLLAFMSYADTLLSYPIAMAAALLSCLLFRPTRKNALILLPYIAVFYHLFGTTAYIVALYEAAMLVAIGIREKKAASCCLLAAMLTAWTFAVVWISTFYTPYPLWRIFKGIPYYSVPTEIPSLQIHSMWITSAAIAAMALLPRWKMKPIITSAITVVLVAVGMKLTAEKYDTDLNYLISYDSLVYTEQWDKILNRKDIFDKVTTMSVACCDLALAIRGQLADNLFDYPQMGAEGLFLFMQRDNLSSNVIGEILFRIGMVNEAQRFFYDSQESLFNHNKSTRLTKRLTEIEIVNGQYDVARKYLHQLAKTLYYRGWANEQLLLLGNEDAINNHPLYGRLRSLRSKEDYIFQPNRLFYILESLYKQNPDNFLANQYMQAAIPLIKSKKRP
;
A
#
# COMPACT_ATOMS: atom_id res chain seq x y z
N MET A 1 43.25 28.40 -65.83
CA MET A 1 41.98 28.64 -65.08
C MET A 1 41.89 27.66 -63.93
N SER A 2 42.15 28.13 -62.71
CA SER A 2 42.15 27.35 -61.46
C SER A 2 40.71 27.07 -61.00
N ARG A 3 40.34 25.79 -60.88
CA ARG A 3 39.07 25.35 -60.26
C ARG A 3 39.24 25.39 -58.74
N LYS A 4 38.67 26.42 -58.10
CA LYS A 4 38.51 26.48 -56.64
C LYS A 4 37.52 25.40 -56.18
N THR A 5 38.00 24.35 -55.54
CA THR A 5 37.20 23.42 -54.74
C THR A 5 36.76 24.12 -53.44
N LYS A 6 35.45 24.27 -53.24
CA LYS A 6 34.87 24.72 -51.95
C LYS A 6 35.17 23.67 -50.87
N PRO A 7 35.58 24.07 -49.66
CA PRO A 7 35.75 23.12 -48.56
C PRO A 7 34.39 22.64 -48.07
N THR A 8 34.22 21.31 -48.06
CA THR A 8 33.11 20.63 -47.39
C THR A 8 33.26 20.81 -45.89
N VAL A 9 32.39 21.65 -45.31
CA VAL A 9 32.24 21.79 -43.85
C VAL A 9 31.79 20.45 -43.29
N LYS A 10 32.69 19.73 -42.61
CA LYS A 10 32.34 18.58 -41.76
C LYS A 10 31.42 19.11 -40.66
N GLN A 11 30.13 18.77 -40.72
CA GLN A 11 29.22 18.95 -39.59
C GLN A 11 29.76 18.11 -38.42
N THR A 12 30.23 18.78 -37.37
CA THR A 12 30.47 18.17 -36.07
C THR A 12 29.17 17.51 -35.59
N PRO A 13 29.18 16.24 -35.16
CA PRO A 13 27.98 15.60 -34.63
C PRO A 13 27.58 16.35 -33.36
N THR A 14 26.47 17.09 -33.44
CA THR A 14 25.83 17.64 -32.25
C THR A 14 25.39 16.47 -31.39
N VAL A 15 26.01 16.32 -30.21
CA VAL A 15 25.57 15.37 -29.19
C VAL A 15 24.15 15.76 -28.81
N GLU A 16 23.15 15.06 -29.37
CA GLU A 16 21.75 15.30 -29.01
C GLU A 16 21.57 14.93 -27.54
N VAL A 17 21.36 15.95 -26.70
CA VAL A 17 21.04 15.74 -25.28
C VAL A 17 19.83 14.82 -25.18
N PRO A 18 19.91 13.69 -24.43
CA PRO A 18 18.84 12.71 -24.35
C PRO A 18 17.70 13.21 -23.45
N TRP A 19 17.04 14.29 -23.84
CA TRP A 19 16.04 15.03 -23.06
C TRP A 19 14.90 14.13 -22.55
N LYS A 20 14.47 13.12 -23.32
CA LYS A 20 13.46 12.14 -22.89
C LYS A 20 13.93 11.29 -21.71
N ALA A 21 15.19 10.86 -21.73
CA ALA A 21 15.75 10.07 -20.63
C ALA A 21 15.89 10.94 -19.37
N ILE A 22 16.36 12.18 -19.53
CA ILE A 22 16.44 13.16 -18.44
C ILE A 22 15.07 13.39 -17.81
N LEU A 23 14.01 13.59 -18.61
CA LEU A 23 12.64 13.76 -18.10
C LEU A 23 12.10 12.50 -17.41
N SER A 24 12.34 11.31 -17.96
CA SER A 24 11.95 10.06 -17.29
C SER A 24 12.68 9.87 -15.95
N CYS A 25 13.98 10.22 -15.87
CA CYS A 25 14.74 10.20 -14.62
C CYS A 25 14.25 11.25 -13.63
N ALA A 26 13.97 12.48 -14.08
CA ALA A 26 13.41 13.53 -13.24
C ALA A 26 12.04 13.13 -12.66
N PHE A 27 11.20 12.48 -13.46
CA PHE A 27 9.94 11.90 -12.99
C PHE A 27 10.17 10.83 -11.92
N ALA A 28 11.10 9.89 -12.12
CA ALA A 28 11.44 8.88 -11.12
C ALA A 28 11.89 9.52 -9.79
N VAL A 29 12.76 10.53 -9.86
CA VAL A 29 13.23 11.27 -8.67
C VAL A 29 12.07 12.03 -8.01
N ALA A 30 11.18 12.67 -8.77
CA ALA A 30 10.04 13.39 -8.22
C ALA A 30 9.08 12.44 -7.47
N VAL A 31 8.78 11.26 -8.04
CA VAL A 31 7.95 10.24 -7.38
C VAL A 31 8.64 9.72 -6.13
N PHE A 32 9.94 9.41 -6.21
CA PHE A 32 10.72 8.96 -5.05
C PHE A 32 10.69 9.98 -3.90
N LEU A 33 11.00 11.25 -4.19
CA LEU A 33 10.97 12.32 -3.19
C LEU A 33 9.58 12.55 -2.61
N PHE A 34 8.54 12.46 -3.44
CA PHE A 34 7.16 12.58 -2.97
C PHE A 34 6.84 11.51 -1.92
N TYR A 35 7.16 10.23 -2.20
CA TYR A 35 6.87 9.14 -1.26
C TYR A 35 7.73 9.21 0.00
N VAL A 36 9.03 9.50 -0.12
CA VAL A 36 9.92 9.64 1.05
C VAL A 36 9.53 10.82 1.94
N LEU A 37 9.22 11.98 1.36
CA LEU A 37 9.00 13.20 2.15
C LEU A 37 7.56 13.33 2.67
N LYS A 38 6.57 12.80 1.95
CA LYS A 38 5.14 13.01 2.26
C LYS A 38 4.40 11.73 2.64
N GLN A 39 4.85 10.55 2.19
CA GLN A 39 4.09 9.30 2.32
C GLN A 39 4.85 8.17 3.03
N THR A 40 5.88 8.51 3.81
CA THR A 40 6.69 7.50 4.54
C THR A 40 5.82 6.64 5.46
N HIS A 41 4.88 7.24 6.20
CA HIS A 41 4.01 6.48 7.12
C HIS A 41 3.05 5.55 6.38
N LEU A 42 2.59 5.92 5.18
CA LEU A 42 1.74 5.07 4.36
C LEU A 42 2.49 3.82 3.86
N ILE A 43 3.74 3.99 3.42
CA ILE A 43 4.60 2.86 3.01
C ILE A 43 4.74 1.87 4.17
N ILE A 44 5.02 2.38 5.36
CA ILE A 44 5.15 1.56 6.57
C ILE A 44 3.84 0.83 6.89
N TYR A 45 2.71 1.54 6.83
CA TYR A 45 1.38 0.96 7.06
C TYR A 45 1.06 -0.20 6.12
N GLN A 46 1.39 -0.06 4.83
CA GLN A 46 1.17 -1.11 3.84
C GLN A 46 2.03 -2.36 4.09
N GLU A 47 3.24 -2.19 4.62
CA GLU A 47 4.09 -3.33 5.02
C GLU A 47 3.45 -4.13 6.15
N TRP A 48 2.96 -3.45 7.18
CA TRP A 48 2.37 -4.11 8.35
C TRP A 48 1.18 -4.98 7.99
N GLY A 49 0.38 -4.58 7.01
CA GLY A 49 -0.80 -5.33 6.58
C GLY A 49 -0.52 -6.65 5.86
N GLN A 50 0.75 -7.02 5.62
CA GLN A 50 1.10 -8.18 4.78
C GLN A 50 2.28 -8.99 5.32
N MET A 51 2.05 -10.29 5.55
CA MET A 51 3.10 -11.25 5.88
C MET A 51 3.42 -12.15 4.69
N PHE A 52 4.46 -11.81 3.94
CA PHE A 52 4.99 -12.64 2.85
C PHE A 52 5.80 -13.81 3.41
N GLN A 53 5.52 -15.03 2.93
CA GLN A 53 6.21 -16.26 3.35
C GLN A 53 6.87 -16.95 2.15
N PHE A 54 8.11 -17.39 2.34
CA PHE A 54 8.86 -18.18 1.35
C PHE A 54 8.47 -19.67 1.41
N THR A 55 7.18 -19.99 1.31
CA THR A 55 6.68 -21.37 1.29
C THR A 55 5.93 -21.69 0.00
N SER A 56 5.97 -22.96 -0.40
CA SER A 56 5.21 -23.45 -1.56
C SER A 56 3.70 -23.32 -1.34
N GLU A 57 3.23 -23.57 -0.12
CA GLU A 57 1.82 -23.39 0.27
C GLU A 57 1.36 -21.95 0.02
N TYR A 58 2.17 -20.96 0.43
CA TYR A 58 1.86 -19.55 0.20
C TYR A 58 1.78 -19.24 -1.29
N PHE A 59 2.71 -19.74 -2.10
CA PHE A 59 2.68 -19.55 -3.56
C PHE A 59 1.44 -20.20 -4.21
N ILE A 60 1.11 -21.44 -3.84
CA ILE A 60 -0.03 -22.19 -4.38
C ILE A 60 -1.34 -21.49 -4.05
N ASP A 61 -1.52 -21.02 -2.82
CA ASP A 61 -2.72 -20.28 -2.42
C ASP A 61 -2.93 -19.02 -3.26
N ARG A 62 -1.85 -18.27 -3.56
CA ARG A 62 -1.95 -17.07 -4.39
C ARG A 62 -2.23 -17.38 -5.84
N ILE A 63 -1.52 -18.33 -6.44
CA ILE A 63 -1.64 -18.60 -7.87
C ILE A 63 -3.00 -19.22 -8.23
N ALA A 64 -3.70 -19.84 -7.28
CA ALA A 64 -5.00 -20.47 -7.50
C ALA A 64 -6.12 -19.49 -7.90
N VAL A 65 -5.96 -18.19 -7.66
CA VAL A 65 -6.98 -17.16 -7.92
C VAL A 65 -6.53 -16.22 -9.05
N PRO A 66 -7.46 -15.71 -9.90
CA PRO A 66 -7.11 -14.73 -10.93
C PRO A 66 -6.38 -13.49 -10.40
N GLY A 67 -5.27 -13.15 -11.06
CA GLY A 67 -4.31 -12.14 -10.61
C GLY A 67 -3.32 -12.64 -9.56
N GLY A 68 -3.22 -13.95 -9.37
CA GLY A 68 -2.43 -14.58 -8.32
C GLY A 68 -0.93 -14.30 -8.39
N LEU A 69 -0.35 -14.30 -9.58
CA LEU A 69 1.07 -13.98 -9.74
C LEU A 69 1.35 -12.50 -9.45
N ALA A 70 0.46 -11.60 -9.89
CA ALA A 70 0.54 -10.19 -9.54
C ALA A 70 0.45 -9.97 -8.02
N ARG A 71 -0.43 -10.71 -7.35
CA ARG A 71 -0.56 -10.69 -5.89
C ARG A 71 0.72 -11.16 -5.21
N TYR A 72 1.24 -12.32 -5.60
CA TYR A 72 2.45 -12.89 -5.04
C TYR A 72 3.66 -11.96 -5.20
N LEU A 73 3.87 -11.41 -6.39
CA LEU A 73 4.94 -10.44 -6.65
C LEU A 73 4.72 -9.13 -5.88
N GLY A 74 3.48 -8.66 -5.78
CA GLY A 74 3.11 -7.49 -4.98
C GLY A 74 3.49 -7.67 -3.52
N GLU A 75 3.02 -8.75 -2.88
CA GLU A 75 3.33 -9.09 -1.50
C GLU A 75 4.84 -9.30 -1.28
N PHE A 76 5.54 -9.90 -2.25
CA PHE A 76 7.00 -10.02 -2.23
C PHE A 76 7.69 -8.65 -2.20
N PHE A 77 7.31 -7.71 -3.06
CA PHE A 77 7.95 -6.39 -3.08
C PHE A 77 7.52 -5.49 -1.90
N THR A 78 6.30 -5.65 -1.39
CA THR A 78 5.84 -4.91 -0.20
C THR A 78 6.69 -5.21 1.03
N GLN A 79 7.28 -6.40 1.17
CA GLN A 79 8.13 -6.70 2.34
C GLN A 79 9.32 -5.72 2.50
N PHE A 80 9.82 -5.14 1.39
CA PHE A 80 10.92 -4.17 1.42
C PHE A 80 10.49 -2.79 1.95
N TYR A 81 9.18 -2.56 2.12
CA TYR A 81 8.65 -1.32 2.69
C TYR A 81 9.00 -1.18 4.18
N HIS A 82 9.50 -2.25 4.80
CA HIS A 82 10.16 -2.23 6.11
C HIS A 82 11.24 -1.15 6.17
N THR A 83 11.89 -0.86 5.03
CA THR A 83 12.77 0.29 4.85
C THR A 83 12.11 1.31 3.92
N PRO A 84 11.56 2.44 4.43
CA PRO A 84 10.65 3.29 3.67
C PRO A 84 11.21 3.85 2.35
N TRP A 85 12.49 4.22 2.33
CA TRP A 85 13.13 4.73 1.11
C TRP A 85 13.29 3.65 0.03
N VAL A 86 13.45 2.38 0.40
CA VAL A 86 13.45 1.26 -0.56
C VAL A 86 12.06 1.09 -1.16
N GLY A 87 11.02 1.16 -0.32
CA GLY A 87 9.63 1.12 -0.79
C GLY A 87 9.30 2.25 -1.77
N ALA A 88 9.70 3.49 -1.44
CA ALA A 88 9.54 4.63 -2.34
C ALA A 88 10.28 4.43 -3.68
N ALA A 89 11.47 3.83 -3.67
CA ALA A 89 12.22 3.51 -4.88
C ALA A 89 11.50 2.46 -5.73
N ILE A 90 10.92 1.42 -5.13
CA ILE A 90 10.13 0.40 -5.86
C ILE A 90 8.95 1.05 -6.58
N ILE A 91 8.17 1.90 -5.89
CA ILE A 91 7.03 2.61 -6.48
C ILE A 91 7.49 3.52 -7.63
N ALA A 92 8.55 4.28 -7.43
CA ALA A 92 9.11 5.17 -8.46
C ALA A 92 9.59 4.39 -9.70
N LEU A 93 10.24 3.24 -9.50
CA LEU A 93 10.68 2.36 -10.57
C LEU A 93 9.49 1.77 -11.35
N LEU A 94 8.44 1.31 -10.65
CA LEU A 94 7.23 0.77 -11.31
C LEU A 94 6.48 1.85 -12.09
N ALA A 95 6.28 3.04 -11.52
CA ALA A 95 5.64 4.16 -12.21
C ALA A 95 6.45 4.58 -13.45
N THR A 96 7.77 4.61 -13.33
CA THR A 96 8.67 4.91 -14.45
C THR A 96 8.63 3.80 -15.50
N ALA A 97 8.59 2.53 -15.09
CA ALA A 97 8.46 1.39 -16.00
C ALA A 97 7.16 1.47 -16.81
N VAL A 98 6.02 1.79 -16.17
CA VAL A 98 4.74 2.02 -16.84
C VAL A 98 4.87 3.11 -17.91
N HIS A 99 5.42 4.27 -17.56
CA HIS A 99 5.67 5.36 -18.51
C HIS A 99 6.58 4.92 -19.68
N ARG A 100 7.70 4.26 -19.37
CA ARG A 100 8.70 3.85 -20.37
C ARG A 100 8.17 2.77 -21.31
N LEU A 101 7.39 1.82 -20.81
CA LEU A 101 6.71 0.80 -21.61
C LEU A 101 5.66 1.44 -22.51
N SER A 102 4.84 2.37 -21.99
CA SER A 102 3.89 3.13 -22.81
C SER A 102 4.57 3.89 -23.95
N TRP A 103 5.71 4.54 -23.68
CA TRP A 103 6.49 5.21 -24.72
C TRP A 103 7.14 4.23 -25.71
N ALA A 104 7.64 3.08 -25.24
CA ALA A 104 8.23 2.06 -26.10
C ALA A 104 7.21 1.50 -27.10
N ILE A 105 5.97 1.23 -26.65
CA ILE A 105 4.86 0.81 -27.50
C ILE A 105 4.57 1.88 -28.56
N ALA A 106 4.39 3.14 -28.12
CA ALA A 106 4.11 4.25 -29.04
C ALA A 106 5.21 4.43 -30.10
N ARG A 107 6.49 4.36 -29.70
CA ARG A 107 7.65 4.43 -30.62
C ARG A 107 7.66 3.28 -31.62
N ARG A 108 7.40 2.05 -31.16
CA ARG A 108 7.32 0.86 -32.01
C ARG A 108 6.24 1.02 -33.08
N ASP A 109 5.11 1.61 -32.72
CA ASP A 109 3.97 1.80 -33.61
C ASP A 109 4.10 3.09 -34.48
N GLY A 110 5.22 3.80 -34.35
CA GLY A 110 5.58 4.92 -35.21
C GLY A 110 5.07 6.30 -34.77
N ALA A 111 4.82 6.48 -33.46
CA ALA A 111 4.50 7.77 -32.86
C ALA A 111 5.67 8.78 -33.00
N GLY A 112 5.33 10.04 -33.24
CA GLY A 112 6.30 11.14 -33.25
C GLY A 112 6.64 11.63 -31.84
N ASP A 113 7.74 12.39 -31.73
CA ASP A 113 8.23 12.91 -30.44
C ASP A 113 7.25 13.85 -29.71
N ALA A 114 6.34 14.50 -30.45
CA ALA A 114 5.28 15.32 -29.88
C ALA A 114 4.30 14.53 -28.99
N ALA A 115 4.20 13.20 -29.18
CA ALA A 115 3.35 12.33 -28.35
C ALA A 115 4.01 11.92 -27.03
N PHE A 116 5.29 12.23 -26.81
CA PHE A 116 6.03 11.85 -25.59
C PHE A 116 5.33 12.24 -24.28
N PRO A 117 4.73 13.45 -24.12
CA PRO A 117 4.01 13.80 -22.91
C PRO A 117 2.86 12.84 -22.57
N ILE A 118 2.13 12.34 -23.57
CA ILE A 118 0.97 11.44 -23.37
C ILE A 118 1.40 10.12 -22.70
N SER A 119 2.65 9.68 -22.89
CA SER A 119 3.17 8.46 -22.26
C SER A 119 3.30 8.55 -20.74
N PHE A 120 3.18 9.74 -20.14
CA PHE A 120 3.11 9.90 -18.67
C PHE A 120 1.70 9.67 -18.12
N VAL A 121 0.65 9.76 -18.95
CA VAL A 121 -0.76 9.63 -18.49
C VAL A 121 -1.01 8.31 -17.77
N PRO A 122 -0.59 7.13 -18.29
CA PRO A 122 -0.77 5.86 -17.56
C PRO A 122 -0.06 5.84 -16.20
N ALA A 123 1.14 6.39 -16.11
CA ALA A 123 1.91 6.44 -14.87
C ALA A 123 1.29 7.40 -13.84
N LEU A 124 0.80 8.56 -14.28
CA LEU A 124 0.11 9.52 -13.41
C LEU A 124 -1.24 8.99 -12.90
N LEU A 125 -1.99 8.26 -13.75
CA LEU A 125 -3.23 7.58 -13.32
C LEU A 125 -2.96 6.46 -12.33
N LEU A 126 -1.89 5.69 -12.55
CA LEU A 126 -1.42 4.70 -11.59
C LEU A 126 -1.10 5.35 -10.25
N LEU A 127 -0.32 6.44 -10.24
CA LEU A 127 0.02 7.15 -9.01
C LEU A 127 -1.22 7.73 -8.31
N ALA A 128 -2.16 8.30 -9.06
CA ALA A 128 -3.43 8.77 -8.53
C ALA A 128 -4.30 7.66 -7.92
N PHE A 129 -4.18 6.42 -8.41
CA PHE A 129 -4.83 5.25 -7.81
C PHE A 129 -4.04 4.72 -6.60
N MET A 130 -2.71 4.82 -6.61
CA MET A 130 -1.88 4.52 -5.44
C MET A 130 -2.03 5.57 -4.32
N SER A 131 -2.74 6.68 -4.56
CA SER A 131 -3.11 7.63 -3.51
C SER A 131 -4.11 7.07 -2.50
N TYR A 132 -4.88 6.04 -2.87
CA TYR A 132 -5.73 5.31 -1.93
C TYR A 132 -4.86 4.37 -1.09
N ALA A 133 -4.98 4.45 0.25
CA ALA A 133 -4.12 3.69 1.16
C ALA A 133 -4.23 2.17 0.99
N ASP A 134 -5.41 1.73 0.54
CA ASP A 134 -5.80 0.33 0.33
C ASP A 134 -5.36 -0.24 -1.04
N THR A 135 -4.76 0.59 -1.91
CA THR A 135 -4.24 0.13 -3.20
C THR A 135 -3.02 -0.75 -2.99
N LEU A 136 -3.05 -1.94 -3.58
CA LEU A 136 -1.99 -2.94 -3.45
C LEU A 136 -0.97 -2.86 -4.59
N LEU A 137 0.29 -3.18 -4.29
CA LEU A 137 1.41 -3.18 -5.25
C LEU A 137 1.24 -4.21 -6.40
N SER A 138 0.33 -5.16 -6.24
CA SER A 138 -0.08 -6.08 -7.30
C SER A 138 -0.60 -5.36 -8.54
N TYR A 139 -1.28 -4.22 -8.40
CA TYR A 139 -1.84 -3.45 -9.50
C TYR A 139 -0.76 -2.84 -10.43
N PRO A 140 0.21 -2.03 -9.94
CA PRO A 140 1.28 -1.52 -10.77
C PRO A 140 2.10 -2.63 -11.45
N ILE A 141 2.33 -3.76 -10.76
CA ILE A 141 3.02 -4.92 -11.34
C ILE A 141 2.20 -5.51 -12.49
N ALA A 142 0.91 -5.74 -12.29
CA ALA A 142 0.02 -6.26 -13.33
C ALA A 142 -0.10 -5.28 -14.52
N MET A 143 -0.16 -3.99 -14.26
CA MET A 143 -0.21 -2.94 -15.28
C MET A 143 1.08 -2.91 -16.11
N ALA A 144 2.25 -3.00 -15.47
CA ALA A 144 3.53 -3.11 -16.15
C ALA A 144 3.61 -4.39 -17.00
N ALA A 145 3.14 -5.53 -16.48
CA ALA A 145 3.07 -6.80 -17.22
C ALA A 145 2.13 -6.72 -18.44
N ALA A 146 1.00 -6.01 -18.32
CA ALA A 146 0.07 -5.79 -19.43
C ALA A 146 0.71 -4.93 -20.52
N LEU A 147 1.38 -3.83 -20.15
CA LEU A 147 2.11 -3.00 -21.11
C LEU A 147 3.28 -3.74 -21.74
N LEU A 148 4.01 -4.56 -20.99
CA LEU A 148 5.03 -5.43 -21.55
C LEU A 148 4.43 -6.42 -22.57
N SER A 149 3.27 -6.99 -22.27
CA SER A 149 2.53 -7.84 -23.21
C SER A 149 2.18 -7.09 -24.50
N CYS A 150 1.63 -5.89 -24.39
CA CYS A 150 1.35 -5.02 -25.55
C CYS A 150 2.60 -4.66 -26.35
N LEU A 151 3.78 -4.62 -25.72
CA LEU A 151 5.04 -4.35 -26.39
C LEU A 151 5.58 -5.59 -27.14
N LEU A 152 5.43 -6.77 -26.55
CA LEU A 152 5.87 -8.05 -27.11
C LEU A 152 4.97 -8.53 -28.26
N PHE A 153 3.65 -8.47 -28.07
CA PHE A 153 2.68 -8.79 -29.11
C PHE A 153 2.46 -7.55 -29.99
N ARG A 154 2.78 -7.67 -31.29
CA ARG A 154 2.50 -6.62 -32.26
C ARG A 154 1.08 -6.76 -32.80
N PRO A 155 0.32 -5.68 -32.98
CA PRO A 155 -1.04 -5.75 -33.49
C PRO A 155 -1.02 -6.23 -34.94
N THR A 156 -1.37 -7.50 -35.12
CA THR A 156 -1.51 -8.17 -36.41
C THR A 156 -2.59 -9.24 -36.30
N ARG A 157 -3.21 -9.61 -37.42
CA ARG A 157 -4.26 -10.64 -37.44
C ARG A 157 -3.77 -11.99 -36.89
N LYS A 158 -2.52 -12.36 -37.18
CA LYS A 158 -1.92 -13.61 -36.70
C LYS A 158 -1.75 -13.58 -35.18
N ASN A 159 -1.22 -12.48 -34.64
CA ASN A 159 -1.05 -12.33 -33.20
C ASN A 159 -2.37 -12.24 -32.46
N ALA A 160 -3.42 -11.66 -33.08
CA ALA A 160 -4.76 -11.62 -32.49
C ALA A 160 -5.34 -13.02 -32.19
N LEU A 161 -5.03 -14.02 -33.02
CA LEU A 161 -5.44 -15.41 -32.77
C LEU A 161 -4.62 -16.05 -31.65
N ILE A 162 -3.32 -15.78 -31.59
CA ILE A 162 -2.43 -16.25 -30.49
C ILE A 162 -2.84 -15.62 -29.15
N LEU A 163 -3.35 -14.39 -29.19
CA LEU A 163 -3.80 -13.67 -28.00
C LEU A 163 -5.03 -14.30 -27.33
N LEU A 164 -5.86 -15.06 -28.04
CA LEU A 164 -7.05 -15.70 -27.44
C LEU A 164 -6.69 -16.64 -26.27
N PRO A 165 -5.89 -17.71 -26.45
CA PRO A 165 -5.47 -18.54 -25.32
C PRO A 165 -4.56 -17.78 -24.35
N TYR A 166 -3.75 -16.84 -24.83
CA TYR A 166 -2.88 -16.03 -23.97
C TYR A 166 -3.67 -15.18 -22.97
N ILE A 167 -4.79 -14.56 -23.37
CA ILE A 167 -5.61 -13.73 -22.49
C ILE A 167 -6.15 -14.53 -21.31
N ALA A 168 -6.50 -15.81 -21.51
CA ALA A 168 -6.94 -16.68 -20.42
C ALA A 168 -5.83 -16.90 -19.38
N VAL A 169 -4.62 -17.22 -19.85
CA VAL A 169 -3.44 -17.39 -18.98
C VAL A 169 -3.07 -16.05 -18.31
N PHE A 170 -3.04 -14.96 -19.07
CA PHE A 170 -2.70 -13.64 -18.58
C PHE A 170 -3.70 -13.15 -17.52
N TYR A 171 -5.00 -13.36 -17.74
CA TYR A 171 -6.03 -13.03 -16.76
C TYR A 171 -5.83 -13.82 -15.46
N HIS A 172 -5.54 -15.11 -15.55
CA HIS A 172 -5.28 -15.92 -14.35
C HIS A 172 -4.04 -15.43 -13.58
N LEU A 173 -2.94 -15.10 -14.28
CA LEU A 173 -1.70 -14.66 -13.64
C LEU A 173 -1.78 -13.21 -13.12
N PHE A 174 -2.30 -12.30 -13.94
CA PHE A 174 -2.20 -10.86 -13.71
C PHE A 174 -3.53 -10.17 -13.47
N GLY A 175 -4.68 -10.81 -13.71
CA GLY A 175 -6.03 -10.30 -13.40
C GLY A 175 -6.64 -9.44 -14.50
N THR A 176 -7.53 -8.52 -14.12
CA THR A 176 -8.32 -7.69 -15.04
C THR A 176 -7.52 -6.66 -15.83
N THR A 177 -6.23 -6.46 -15.53
CA THR A 177 -5.32 -5.73 -16.43
C THR A 177 -5.21 -6.38 -17.82
N ALA A 178 -5.70 -7.60 -18.01
CA ALA A 178 -5.97 -8.20 -19.32
C ALA A 178 -6.80 -7.28 -20.24
N TYR A 179 -7.69 -6.45 -19.69
CA TYR A 179 -8.43 -5.45 -20.47
C TYR A 179 -7.51 -4.47 -21.19
N ILE A 180 -6.36 -4.12 -20.61
CA ILE A 180 -5.38 -3.22 -21.26
C ILE A 180 -4.88 -3.85 -22.55
N VAL A 181 -4.51 -5.14 -22.49
CA VAL A 181 -4.02 -5.89 -23.65
C VAL A 181 -5.11 -6.02 -24.71
N ALA A 182 -6.31 -6.47 -24.32
CA ALA A 182 -7.40 -6.70 -25.26
C ALA A 182 -7.90 -5.41 -25.94
N LEU A 183 -8.07 -4.32 -25.18
CA LEU A 183 -8.60 -3.07 -25.72
C LEU A 183 -7.59 -2.35 -26.62
N TYR A 184 -6.31 -2.36 -26.26
CA TYR A 184 -5.25 -1.81 -27.11
C TYR A 184 -5.13 -2.57 -28.43
N GLU A 185 -5.08 -3.90 -28.37
CA GLU A 185 -5.00 -4.75 -29.56
C GLU A 185 -6.23 -4.58 -30.46
N ALA A 186 -7.44 -4.56 -29.88
CA ALA A 186 -8.67 -4.29 -30.60
C ALA A 186 -8.64 -2.93 -31.32
N ALA A 187 -8.22 -1.85 -30.63
CA ALA A 187 -8.13 -0.51 -31.21
C ALA A 187 -7.14 -0.46 -32.39
N MET A 188 -5.97 -1.10 -32.24
CA MET A 188 -4.95 -1.14 -33.28
C MET A 188 -5.36 -2.01 -34.47
N LEU A 189 -6.02 -3.15 -34.25
CA LEU A 189 -6.56 -3.99 -35.32
C LEU A 189 -7.57 -3.24 -36.18
N VAL A 190 -8.49 -2.49 -35.56
CA VAL A 190 -9.46 -1.65 -36.27
C VAL A 190 -8.73 -0.60 -37.10
N ALA A 191 -7.76 0.10 -36.53
CA ALA A 191 -6.98 1.11 -37.25
C ALA A 191 -6.20 0.53 -38.45
N ILE A 192 -5.58 -0.64 -38.30
CA ILE A 192 -4.91 -1.35 -39.39
C ILE A 192 -5.92 -1.78 -40.45
N GLY A 193 -7.07 -2.30 -40.04
CA GLY A 193 -8.15 -2.72 -40.95
C GLY A 193 -8.68 -1.57 -41.81
N ILE A 194 -8.81 -0.37 -41.24
CA ILE A 194 -9.20 0.85 -41.98
C ILE A 194 -8.10 1.20 -43.00
N ARG A 195 -6.82 1.21 -42.59
CA ARG A 195 -5.69 1.53 -43.48
C ARG A 195 -5.53 0.54 -44.63
N GLU A 196 -5.76 -0.75 -44.38
CA GLU A 196 -5.62 -1.82 -45.38
C GLU A 196 -6.90 -2.12 -46.18
N LYS A 197 -7.98 -1.33 -46.02
CA LYS A 197 -9.30 -1.56 -46.64
C LYS A 197 -9.91 -2.94 -46.32
N LYS A 198 -9.62 -3.50 -45.15
CA LYS A 198 -10.15 -4.78 -44.67
C LYS A 198 -10.87 -4.64 -43.32
N ALA A 199 -11.54 -3.50 -43.13
CA ALA A 199 -12.15 -3.08 -41.86
C ALA A 199 -13.07 -4.16 -41.26
N ALA A 200 -13.98 -4.74 -42.05
CA ALA A 200 -14.93 -5.75 -41.55
C ALA A 200 -14.25 -6.91 -40.82
N SER A 201 -13.25 -7.53 -41.44
CA SER A 201 -12.50 -8.65 -40.83
C SER A 201 -11.70 -8.26 -39.58
N CYS A 202 -11.12 -7.06 -39.55
CA CYS A 202 -10.40 -6.58 -38.37
C CYS A 202 -11.35 -6.19 -37.23
N CYS A 203 -12.49 -5.59 -37.53
CA CYS A 203 -13.53 -5.28 -36.55
C CYS A 203 -14.12 -6.56 -35.95
N LEU A 204 -14.34 -7.60 -36.75
CA LEU A 204 -14.78 -8.91 -36.26
C LEU A 204 -13.75 -9.51 -35.29
N LEU A 205 -12.46 -9.52 -35.65
CA LEU A 205 -11.40 -10.01 -34.77
C LEU A 205 -11.29 -9.19 -33.48
N ALA A 206 -11.40 -7.86 -33.57
CA ALA A 206 -11.39 -6.97 -32.42
C ALA A 206 -12.59 -7.26 -31.48
N ALA A 207 -13.80 -7.42 -32.03
CA ALA A 207 -14.99 -7.76 -31.28
C ALA A 207 -14.90 -9.16 -30.64
N MET A 208 -14.32 -10.13 -31.35
CA MET A 208 -14.08 -11.47 -30.82
C MET A 208 -13.07 -11.45 -29.67
N LEU A 209 -11.99 -10.68 -29.79
CA LEU A 209 -10.97 -10.55 -28.74
C LEU A 209 -11.54 -9.91 -27.47
N THR A 210 -12.32 -8.84 -27.61
CA THR A 210 -12.98 -8.20 -26.47
C THR A 210 -14.02 -9.13 -25.86
N ALA A 211 -14.93 -9.70 -26.65
CA ALA A 211 -15.95 -10.63 -26.17
C ALA A 211 -15.33 -11.84 -25.47
N TRP A 212 -14.24 -12.40 -26.01
CA TRP A 212 -13.48 -13.48 -25.38
C TRP A 212 -12.89 -13.06 -24.03
N THR A 213 -12.36 -11.85 -23.92
CA THR A 213 -11.84 -11.34 -22.64
C THR A 213 -12.93 -11.27 -21.58
N PHE A 214 -14.11 -10.74 -21.92
CA PHE A 214 -15.27 -10.74 -21.02
C PHE A 214 -15.74 -12.16 -20.68
N ALA A 215 -15.73 -13.08 -21.65
CA ALA A 215 -16.09 -14.48 -21.44
C ALA A 215 -15.12 -15.19 -20.49
N VAL A 216 -13.80 -15.00 -20.63
CA VAL A 216 -12.78 -15.54 -19.71
C VAL A 216 -13.01 -15.06 -18.28
N VAL A 217 -13.26 -13.75 -18.11
CA VAL A 217 -13.55 -13.17 -16.81
C VAL A 217 -14.85 -13.77 -16.24
N TRP A 218 -15.89 -13.90 -17.06
CA TRP A 218 -17.16 -14.50 -16.64
C TRP A 218 -17.02 -15.99 -16.28
N ILE A 219 -16.26 -16.77 -17.05
CA ILE A 219 -16.00 -18.19 -16.80
C ILE A 219 -15.29 -18.38 -15.45
N SER A 220 -14.49 -17.42 -15.01
CA SER A 220 -13.84 -17.49 -13.69
C SER A 220 -14.80 -17.53 -12.50
N THR A 221 -16.06 -17.14 -12.70
CA THR A 221 -17.11 -17.22 -11.67
C THR A 221 -17.49 -18.66 -11.33
N PHE A 222 -17.24 -19.63 -12.22
CA PHE A 222 -17.58 -21.04 -11.98
C PHE A 222 -16.61 -21.74 -11.02
N TYR A 223 -15.39 -21.21 -10.85
CA TYR A 223 -14.36 -21.84 -10.01
C TYR A 223 -13.82 -20.92 -8.90
N THR A 224 -14.28 -19.67 -8.80
CA THR A 224 -13.89 -18.76 -7.72
C THR A 224 -15.09 -18.29 -6.89
N PRO A 225 -15.01 -18.32 -5.54
CA PRO A 225 -16.12 -17.94 -4.68
C PRO A 225 -16.21 -16.41 -4.49
N TYR A 226 -16.11 -15.63 -5.58
CA TYR A 226 -16.20 -14.17 -5.53
C TYR A 226 -17.43 -13.66 -6.29
N PRO A 227 -18.06 -12.57 -5.82
CA PRO A 227 -19.17 -11.96 -6.53
C PRO A 227 -18.71 -11.39 -7.88
N LEU A 228 -19.61 -11.43 -8.88
CA LEU A 228 -19.35 -11.00 -10.26
C LEU A 228 -18.61 -9.66 -10.34
N TRP A 229 -19.12 -8.64 -9.65
CA TRP A 229 -18.52 -7.31 -9.71
C TRP A 229 -17.06 -7.30 -9.26
N ARG A 230 -16.67 -8.08 -8.24
CA ARG A 230 -15.27 -8.13 -7.75
C ARG A 230 -14.35 -8.81 -8.77
N ILE A 231 -14.83 -9.86 -9.42
CA ILE A 231 -14.11 -10.56 -10.49
C ILE A 231 -13.87 -9.62 -11.69
N PHE A 232 -14.87 -8.82 -12.06
CA PHE A 232 -14.77 -7.86 -13.17
C PHE A 232 -13.92 -6.63 -12.85
N LYS A 233 -13.85 -6.19 -11.57
CA LYS A 233 -12.95 -5.10 -11.16
C LYS A 233 -11.51 -5.57 -11.02
N GLY A 234 -11.30 -6.78 -10.50
CA GLY A 234 -9.99 -7.37 -10.20
C GLY A 234 -9.88 -7.71 -8.72
N ILE A 235 -9.52 -8.97 -8.42
CA ILE A 235 -9.54 -9.52 -7.05
C ILE A 235 -8.40 -8.97 -6.18
N PRO A 236 -7.13 -8.91 -6.65
CA PRO A 236 -6.00 -8.70 -5.75
C PRO A 236 -5.46 -7.27 -5.75
N TYR A 237 -6.14 -6.29 -6.36
CA TYR A 237 -5.59 -4.94 -6.58
C TYR A 237 -5.90 -3.94 -5.46
N TYR A 238 -6.90 -4.23 -4.63
CA TYR A 238 -7.38 -3.34 -3.59
C TYR A 238 -7.72 -4.17 -2.34
N SER A 239 -7.29 -3.73 -1.16
CA SER A 239 -7.42 -4.49 0.09
C SER A 239 -8.89 -4.58 0.55
N VAL A 240 -9.64 -3.48 0.46
CA VAL A 240 -11.04 -3.38 0.93
C VAL A 240 -12.01 -3.74 -0.20
N PRO A 241 -12.63 -4.94 -0.19
CA PRO A 241 -13.39 -5.41 -1.33
C PRO A 241 -14.60 -4.53 -1.62
N THR A 242 -15.30 -4.02 -0.61
CA THR A 242 -16.59 -3.32 -0.74
C THR A 242 -16.52 -1.97 -1.43
N GLU A 243 -15.36 -1.30 -1.43
CA GLU A 243 -15.24 0.11 -1.85
C GLU A 243 -14.22 0.33 -2.96
N ILE A 244 -14.04 -0.64 -3.87
CA ILE A 244 -13.05 -0.53 -4.97
C ILE A 244 -13.34 0.74 -5.81
N PRO A 245 -12.41 1.73 -5.81
CA PRO A 245 -12.59 2.98 -6.51
C PRO A 245 -12.78 2.76 -8.01
N SER A 246 -13.71 3.49 -8.62
CA SER A 246 -13.94 3.42 -10.07
C SER A 246 -12.67 3.77 -10.87
N LEU A 247 -11.76 4.54 -10.28
CA LEU A 247 -10.48 4.93 -10.87
C LEU A 247 -9.66 3.72 -11.35
N GLN A 248 -9.75 2.56 -10.67
CA GLN A 248 -9.04 1.33 -11.06
C GLN A 248 -9.42 0.84 -12.47
N ILE A 249 -10.70 0.94 -12.84
CA ILE A 249 -11.18 0.52 -14.17
C ILE A 249 -10.90 1.61 -15.19
N HIS A 250 -11.18 2.86 -14.83
CA HIS A 250 -10.93 4.00 -15.71
C HIS A 250 -9.45 4.11 -16.07
N SER A 251 -8.53 3.83 -15.15
CA SER A 251 -7.09 3.82 -15.44
C SER A 251 -6.72 2.73 -16.44
N MET A 252 -7.35 1.55 -16.42
CA MET A 252 -7.13 0.52 -17.46
C MET A 252 -7.61 0.99 -18.83
N TRP A 253 -8.83 1.53 -18.91
CA TRP A 253 -9.42 2.00 -20.18
C TRP A 253 -8.65 3.19 -20.76
N ILE A 254 -8.37 4.20 -19.93
CA ILE A 254 -7.62 5.39 -20.35
C ILE A 254 -6.19 5.00 -20.73
N THR A 255 -5.55 4.06 -20.03
CA THR A 255 -4.22 3.57 -20.42
C THR A 255 -4.25 2.97 -21.82
N SER A 256 -5.21 2.07 -22.08
CA SER A 256 -5.41 1.43 -23.39
C SER A 256 -5.63 2.47 -24.50
N ALA A 257 -6.51 3.44 -24.23
CA ALA A 257 -6.82 4.53 -25.15
C ALA A 257 -5.61 5.44 -25.38
N ALA A 258 -4.84 5.77 -24.34
CA ALA A 258 -3.66 6.63 -24.44
C ALA A 258 -2.57 5.98 -25.30
N ILE A 259 -2.27 4.69 -25.10
CA ILE A 259 -1.25 4.01 -25.90
C ILE A 259 -1.68 3.84 -27.36
N ALA A 260 -2.96 3.55 -27.63
CA ALA A 260 -3.48 3.51 -28.99
C ALA A 260 -3.48 4.91 -29.63
N ALA A 261 -3.96 5.94 -28.92
CA ALA A 261 -4.03 7.31 -29.42
C ALA A 261 -2.65 7.83 -29.83
N MET A 262 -1.60 7.59 -29.04
CA MET A 262 -0.23 7.99 -29.39
C MET A 262 0.24 7.44 -30.74
N ALA A 263 -0.17 6.21 -31.10
CA ALA A 263 0.17 5.57 -32.38
C ALA A 263 -0.69 6.09 -33.56
N LEU A 264 -1.91 6.55 -33.26
CA LEU A 264 -2.90 6.96 -34.27
C LEU A 264 -2.90 8.46 -34.56
N LEU A 265 -2.40 9.28 -33.64
CA LEU A 265 -2.31 10.73 -33.80
C LEU A 265 -1.42 11.12 -35.00
N PRO A 266 -1.76 12.22 -35.70
CA PRO A 266 -0.93 12.71 -36.78
C PRO A 266 0.48 13.05 -36.27
N ARG A 267 1.48 12.81 -37.12
CA ARG A 267 2.87 13.12 -36.79
C ARG A 267 3.13 14.62 -36.85
N TRP A 268 3.04 15.27 -35.69
CA TRP A 268 3.40 16.67 -35.55
C TRP A 268 4.88 16.82 -35.18
N LYS A 269 5.56 17.77 -35.83
CA LYS A 269 6.91 18.16 -35.46
C LYS A 269 6.83 19.30 -34.45
N MET A 270 7.29 19.04 -33.24
CA MET A 270 7.42 20.06 -32.19
C MET A 270 8.88 20.14 -31.77
N LYS A 271 9.35 21.35 -31.42
CA LYS A 271 10.71 21.53 -30.90
C LYS A 271 10.85 20.80 -29.55
N PRO A 272 11.97 20.09 -29.28
CA PRO A 272 12.19 19.37 -28.03
C PRO A 272 11.97 20.19 -26.76
N ILE A 273 12.27 21.50 -26.81
CA ILE A 273 12.07 22.42 -25.69
C ILE A 273 10.58 22.58 -25.35
N ILE A 274 9.72 22.72 -26.37
CA ILE A 274 8.28 22.88 -26.18
C ILE A 274 7.66 21.59 -25.65
N THR A 275 8.03 20.43 -26.23
CA THR A 275 7.56 19.14 -25.73
C THR A 275 8.02 18.88 -24.31
N SER A 276 9.25 19.26 -23.96
CA SER A 276 9.78 19.15 -22.59
C SER A 276 9.00 20.03 -21.62
N ALA A 277 8.71 21.29 -21.98
CA ALA A 277 7.92 22.20 -21.16
C ALA A 277 6.50 21.65 -20.91
N ILE A 278 5.84 21.12 -21.95
CA ILE A 278 4.53 20.47 -21.83
C ILE A 278 4.62 19.24 -20.90
N THR A 279 5.65 18.41 -21.04
CA THR A 279 5.86 17.26 -20.14
C THR A 279 6.03 17.71 -18.69
N VAL A 280 6.84 18.73 -18.42
CA VAL A 280 7.05 19.25 -17.06
C VAL A 280 5.74 19.76 -16.47
N VAL A 281 4.95 20.53 -17.22
CA VAL A 281 3.64 21.02 -16.77
C VAL A 281 2.68 19.85 -16.53
N LEU A 282 2.60 18.88 -17.43
CA LEU A 282 1.74 17.71 -17.29
C LEU A 282 2.09 16.89 -16.04
N VAL A 283 3.38 16.64 -15.81
CA VAL A 283 3.86 15.91 -14.63
C VAL A 283 3.61 16.71 -13.36
N ALA A 284 3.85 18.02 -13.35
CA ALA A 284 3.60 18.87 -12.19
C ALA A 284 2.12 18.92 -11.82
N VAL A 285 1.23 19.10 -12.82
CA VAL A 285 -0.22 19.07 -12.62
C VAL A 285 -0.68 17.70 -12.17
N GLY A 286 -0.20 16.64 -12.82
CA GLY A 286 -0.52 15.25 -12.46
C GLY A 286 -0.13 14.93 -11.03
N MET A 287 1.11 15.24 -10.63
CA MET A 287 1.59 15.05 -9.26
C MET A 287 0.80 15.87 -8.24
N LYS A 288 0.40 17.11 -8.58
CA LYS A 288 -0.46 17.94 -7.72
C LYS A 288 -1.84 17.28 -7.53
N LEU A 289 -2.49 16.84 -8.60
CA LEU A 289 -3.78 16.15 -8.52
C LEU A 289 -3.68 14.83 -7.75
N THR A 290 -2.58 14.10 -7.92
CA THR A 290 -2.27 12.90 -7.12
C THR A 290 -2.14 13.26 -5.64
N ALA A 291 -1.46 14.37 -5.31
CA ALA A 291 -1.31 14.85 -3.94
C ALA A 291 -2.65 15.24 -3.29
N GLU A 292 -3.55 15.89 -4.04
CA GLU A 292 -4.89 16.28 -3.57
C GLU A 292 -5.83 15.10 -3.33
N LYS A 293 -5.61 13.97 -4.01
CA LYS A 293 -6.39 12.74 -3.81
C LYS A 293 -6.01 11.95 -2.55
N TYR A 294 -4.86 12.25 -1.95
CA TYR A 294 -4.50 11.59 -0.70
C TYR A 294 -5.45 12.03 0.40
N ASP A 295 -5.96 11.05 1.12
CA ASP A 295 -6.71 11.31 2.33
C ASP A 295 -5.74 11.83 3.40
N THR A 296 -5.75 13.16 3.58
CA THR A 296 -4.95 13.84 4.60
C THR A 296 -5.33 13.38 5.99
N ASP A 297 -6.58 12.95 6.17
CA ASP A 297 -7.10 12.59 7.47
C ASP A 297 -6.67 11.20 7.88
N LEU A 298 -6.79 10.25 6.96
CA LEU A 298 -6.26 8.90 7.16
C LEU A 298 -4.74 8.92 7.33
N ASN A 299 -4.01 9.66 6.51
CA ASN A 299 -2.55 9.77 6.63
C ASN A 299 -2.11 10.38 7.97
N TYR A 300 -2.85 11.37 8.46
CA TYR A 300 -2.64 11.95 9.79
C TYR A 300 -2.74 10.87 10.87
N LEU A 301 -3.82 10.06 10.86
CA LEU A 301 -4.02 8.97 11.83
C LEU A 301 -2.95 7.86 11.71
N ILE A 302 -2.65 7.40 10.48
CA ILE A 302 -1.59 6.42 10.21
C ILE A 302 -0.24 6.91 10.76
N SER A 303 0.03 8.21 10.67
CA SER A 303 1.29 8.76 11.15
C SER A 303 1.43 8.69 12.68
N TYR A 304 0.35 8.86 13.45
CA TYR A 304 0.36 8.68 14.90
C TYR A 304 0.54 7.22 15.28
N ASP A 305 -0.27 6.33 14.69
CA ASP A 305 -0.13 4.87 14.88
C ASP A 305 1.31 4.41 14.58
N SER A 306 1.92 4.98 13.54
CA SER A 306 3.29 4.65 13.18
C SER A 306 4.34 5.12 14.18
N LEU A 307 4.16 6.29 14.77
CA LEU A 307 5.05 6.74 15.84
C LEU A 307 4.86 5.92 17.13
N VAL A 308 3.64 5.48 17.45
CA VAL A 308 3.36 4.59 18.59
C VAL A 308 4.05 3.25 18.38
N TYR A 309 3.89 2.64 17.20
CA TYR A 309 4.53 1.36 16.89
C TYR A 309 6.06 1.41 16.94
N THR A 310 6.64 2.50 16.44
CA THR A 310 8.10 2.70 16.44
C THR A 310 8.63 3.33 17.74
N GLU A 311 7.77 3.49 18.75
CA GLU A 311 8.09 4.03 20.08
C GLU A 311 8.74 5.41 20.05
N GLN A 312 8.39 6.25 19.07
CA GLN A 312 8.94 7.60 18.90
C GLN A 312 8.13 8.63 19.70
N TRP A 313 8.08 8.44 21.02
CA TRP A 313 7.24 9.22 21.95
C TRP A 313 7.50 10.73 21.87
N ASP A 314 8.76 11.16 21.82
CA ASP A 314 9.09 12.59 21.77
C ASP A 314 8.61 13.24 20.47
N LYS A 315 8.54 12.49 19.36
CA LYS A 315 8.00 13.02 18.11
C LYS A 315 6.49 13.17 18.17
N ILE A 316 5.80 12.34 18.96
CA ILE A 316 4.36 12.50 19.21
C ILE A 316 4.12 13.77 20.05
N LEU A 317 4.91 13.99 21.10
CA LEU A 317 4.74 15.16 21.98
C LEU A 317 5.13 16.49 21.32
N ASN A 318 6.09 16.49 20.39
CA ASN A 318 6.53 17.70 19.69
C ASN A 318 5.65 18.07 18.49
N ARG A 319 4.58 17.30 18.20
CA ARG A 319 3.66 17.58 17.09
C ARG A 319 2.70 18.71 17.45
N LYS A 320 2.79 19.81 16.69
CA LYS A 320 1.88 20.96 16.85
C LYS A 320 0.58 20.82 16.06
N ASP A 321 0.59 19.95 15.05
CA ASP A 321 -0.57 19.62 14.20
C ASP A 321 -1.75 19.04 15.00
N ILE A 322 -1.52 18.53 16.23
CA ILE A 322 -2.61 18.11 17.11
C ILE A 322 -3.56 19.24 17.51
N PHE A 323 -3.05 20.47 17.64
CA PHE A 323 -3.86 21.62 18.01
C PHE A 323 -4.73 22.09 16.84
N ASP A 324 -4.26 21.91 15.61
CA ASP A 324 -5.00 22.23 14.40
C ASP A 324 -6.07 21.17 14.11
N LYS A 325 -5.78 19.91 14.43
CA LYS A 325 -6.64 18.78 14.13
C LYS A 325 -6.71 17.76 15.28
N VAL A 326 -7.68 17.97 16.16
CA VAL A 326 -7.94 17.09 17.30
C VAL A 326 -8.78 15.90 16.88
N THR A 327 -8.25 14.69 17.02
CA THR A 327 -9.02 13.45 16.91
C THR A 327 -8.89 12.63 18.19
N THR A 328 -9.87 11.78 18.50
CA THR A 328 -9.79 10.91 19.68
C THR A 328 -8.53 10.05 19.67
N MET A 329 -8.13 9.58 18.49
CA MET A 329 -6.95 8.73 18.33
C MET A 329 -5.64 9.50 18.49
N SER A 330 -5.53 10.73 17.96
CA SER A 330 -4.33 11.54 18.17
C SER A 330 -4.14 11.89 19.64
N VAL A 331 -5.23 12.22 20.35
CA VAL A 331 -5.22 12.48 21.79
C VAL A 331 -4.76 11.24 22.56
N ALA A 332 -5.33 10.07 22.29
CA ALA A 332 -4.93 8.82 22.96
C ALA A 332 -3.45 8.47 22.73
N CYS A 333 -2.91 8.74 21.54
CA CYS A 333 -1.49 8.54 21.25
C CYS A 333 -0.62 9.52 22.05
N CYS A 334 -1.02 10.78 22.17
CA CYS A 334 -0.34 11.79 22.99
C CYS A 334 -0.40 11.44 24.47
N ASP A 335 -1.55 11.05 24.98
CA ASP A 335 -1.73 10.63 26.37
C ASP A 335 -0.86 9.41 26.68
N LEU A 336 -0.80 8.43 25.77
CA LEU A 336 0.13 7.30 25.90
C LEU A 336 1.59 7.74 25.93
N ALA A 337 1.99 8.67 25.05
CA ALA A 337 3.35 9.18 25.01
C ALA A 337 3.71 9.93 26.32
N LEU A 338 2.81 10.76 26.84
CA LEU A 338 2.97 11.41 28.15
C LEU A 338 3.06 10.40 29.28
N ALA A 339 2.24 9.34 29.26
CA ALA A 339 2.24 8.31 30.29
C ALA A 339 3.57 7.54 30.30
N ILE A 340 4.09 7.17 29.13
CA ILE A 340 5.40 6.53 28.97
C ILE A 340 6.53 7.42 29.48
N ARG A 341 6.39 8.75 29.35
CA ARG A 341 7.31 9.74 29.91
C ARG A 341 7.08 10.06 31.39
N GLY A 342 5.99 9.56 31.98
CA GLY A 342 5.62 9.85 33.36
C GLY A 342 5.15 11.26 33.61
N GLN A 343 4.64 11.92 32.58
CA GLN A 343 4.21 13.32 32.61
C GLN A 343 2.69 13.46 32.38
N LEU A 344 1.96 12.35 32.26
CA LEU A 344 0.53 12.40 31.91
C LEU A 344 -0.28 13.14 32.95
N ALA A 345 -0.15 12.81 34.23
CA ALA A 345 -0.93 13.44 35.29
C ALA A 345 -0.66 14.95 35.42
N ASP A 346 0.59 15.36 35.20
CA ASP A 346 1.03 16.76 35.37
C ASP A 346 0.71 17.62 34.13
N ASN A 347 0.88 17.05 32.93
CA ASN A 347 0.83 17.80 31.66
C ASN A 347 -0.40 17.44 30.81
N LEU A 348 -1.41 16.72 31.36
CA LEU A 348 -2.60 16.28 30.62
C LEU A 348 -3.28 17.43 29.86
N PHE A 349 -3.41 18.58 30.51
CA PHE A 349 -4.14 19.75 30.01
C PHE A 349 -3.28 20.70 29.17
N ASP A 350 -2.00 20.41 28.99
CA ASP A 350 -1.14 21.12 28.03
C ASP A 350 -1.47 20.72 26.57
N TYR A 351 -2.18 19.60 26.40
CA TYR A 351 -2.59 19.05 25.12
C TYR A 351 -4.13 19.05 24.99
N PRO A 352 -4.68 19.05 23.77
CA PRO A 352 -6.13 18.99 23.57
C PRO A 352 -6.71 17.69 24.13
N GLN A 353 -7.86 17.77 24.80
CA GLN A 353 -8.52 16.62 25.43
C GLN A 353 -9.92 16.41 24.85
N MET A 354 -10.29 15.14 24.62
CA MET A 354 -11.61 14.72 24.12
C MET A 354 -12.42 14.01 25.21
N GLY A 355 -12.35 14.55 26.43
CA GLY A 355 -12.90 13.92 27.63
C GLY A 355 -12.28 12.54 27.92
N ALA A 356 -12.97 11.73 28.71
CA ALA A 356 -12.49 10.38 29.06
C ALA A 356 -12.34 9.45 27.83
N GLU A 357 -12.97 9.79 26.70
CA GLU A 357 -12.92 9.02 25.45
C GLU A 357 -11.61 9.26 24.70
N GLY A 358 -10.96 10.42 24.91
CA GLY A 358 -9.61 10.72 24.42
C GLY A 358 -8.53 9.93 25.15
N LEU A 359 -8.68 9.78 26.47
CA LEU A 359 -7.77 8.98 27.29
C LEU A 359 -7.91 7.47 27.00
N PHE A 360 -9.14 7.03 26.74
CA PHE A 360 -9.47 5.65 26.39
C PHE A 360 -10.39 5.61 25.19
N LEU A 361 -9.78 5.39 24.04
CA LEU A 361 -10.46 5.18 22.77
C LEU A 361 -11.54 4.11 22.92
N PHE A 362 -12.80 4.48 22.67
CA PHE A 362 -13.82 3.50 22.36
C PHE A 362 -13.64 3.04 20.92
N MET A 363 -13.89 1.76 20.66
CA MET A 363 -13.74 1.17 19.33
C MET A 363 -14.59 1.97 18.34
N GLN A 364 -13.93 2.66 17.42
CA GLN A 364 -14.57 3.24 16.24
C GLN A 364 -14.59 2.17 15.15
N ARG A 365 -15.45 2.30 14.14
CA ARG A 365 -15.52 1.35 13.01
C ARG A 365 -14.37 1.59 12.02
N ASP A 366 -13.13 1.58 12.52
CA ASP A 366 -11.90 1.73 11.75
C ASP A 366 -10.82 0.77 12.28
N ASN A 367 -9.97 0.27 11.38
CA ASN A 367 -8.94 -0.73 11.75
C ASN A 367 -7.76 -0.11 12.52
N LEU A 368 -7.61 1.21 12.52
CA LEU A 368 -6.48 1.91 13.14
C LEU A 368 -6.70 2.12 14.64
N SER A 369 -7.89 2.53 15.07
CA SER A 369 -8.19 2.75 16.49
C SER A 369 -8.00 1.49 17.33
N SER A 370 -8.43 0.32 16.84
CA SER A 370 -8.25 -0.97 17.51
C SER A 370 -6.78 -1.29 17.80
N ASN A 371 -5.87 -0.97 16.88
CA ASN A 371 -4.44 -1.21 17.08
C ASN A 371 -3.85 -0.31 18.18
N VAL A 372 -4.26 0.96 18.21
CA VAL A 372 -3.81 1.90 19.25
C VAL A 372 -4.38 1.51 20.62
N ILE A 373 -5.66 1.14 20.70
CA ILE A 373 -6.27 0.62 21.93
C ILE A 373 -5.50 -0.59 22.44
N GLY A 374 -5.23 -1.56 21.57
CA GLY A 374 -4.44 -2.75 21.91
C GLY A 374 -3.06 -2.39 22.46
N GLU A 375 -2.36 -1.43 21.85
CA GLU A 375 -1.04 -0.97 22.33
C GLU A 375 -1.11 -0.29 23.71
N ILE A 376 -2.12 0.54 23.96
CA ILE A 376 -2.33 1.18 25.27
C ILE A 376 -2.55 0.10 26.34
N LEU A 377 -3.48 -0.82 26.10
CA LEU A 377 -3.82 -1.90 27.05
C LEU A 377 -2.63 -2.82 27.29
N PHE A 378 -1.89 -3.18 26.24
CA PHE A 378 -0.69 -4.00 26.33
C PHE A 378 0.35 -3.36 27.25
N ARG A 379 0.61 -2.07 27.09
CA ARG A 379 1.62 -1.34 27.88
C ARG A 379 1.20 -1.10 29.33
N ILE A 380 -0.10 -0.91 29.59
CA ILE A 380 -0.65 -0.80 30.96
C ILE A 380 -0.56 -2.13 31.73
N GLY A 381 -0.49 -3.27 31.03
CA GLY A 381 -0.50 -4.61 31.63
C GLY A 381 -1.84 -5.33 31.51
N MET A 382 -2.81 -4.78 30.79
CA MET A 382 -4.08 -5.44 30.43
C MET A 382 -3.87 -6.37 29.22
N VAL A 383 -2.94 -7.31 29.36
CA VAL A 383 -2.40 -8.14 28.26
C VAL A 383 -3.49 -8.98 27.58
N ASN A 384 -4.41 -9.59 28.35
CA ASN A 384 -5.50 -10.40 27.80
C ASN A 384 -6.51 -9.56 27.00
N GLU A 385 -6.82 -8.35 27.44
CA GLU A 385 -7.70 -7.45 26.68
C GLU A 385 -7.01 -6.91 25.43
N ALA A 386 -5.72 -6.59 25.52
CA ALA A 386 -4.94 -6.23 24.34
C ALA A 386 -4.97 -7.35 23.28
N GLN A 387 -4.86 -8.61 23.71
CA GLN A 387 -4.93 -9.79 22.84
C GLN A 387 -6.20 -9.78 21.98
N ARG A 388 -7.36 -9.50 22.59
CA ARG A 388 -8.64 -9.41 21.89
C ARG A 388 -8.61 -8.36 20.77
N PHE A 389 -8.15 -7.15 21.06
CA PHE A 389 -8.07 -6.09 20.03
C PHE A 389 -7.13 -6.46 18.88
N PHE A 390 -5.98 -7.08 19.17
CA PHE A 390 -5.08 -7.50 18.10
C PHE A 390 -5.61 -8.67 17.29
N TYR A 391 -6.37 -9.60 17.89
CA TYR A 391 -7.08 -10.65 17.15
C TYR A 391 -8.18 -10.05 16.26
N ASP A 392 -9.02 -9.18 16.81
CA ASP A 392 -10.08 -8.51 16.06
C ASP A 392 -9.50 -7.74 14.87
N SER A 393 -8.39 -7.01 15.06
CA SER A 393 -7.66 -6.34 13.98
C SER A 393 -7.10 -7.32 12.94
N GLN A 394 -6.55 -8.46 13.36
CA GLN A 394 -5.94 -9.45 12.48
C GLN A 394 -7.00 -10.13 11.59
N GLU A 395 -8.16 -10.45 12.14
CA GLU A 395 -9.25 -11.08 11.39
C GLU A 395 -10.08 -10.07 10.58
N SER A 396 -9.99 -8.78 10.90
CA SER A 396 -10.63 -7.69 10.14
C SER A 396 -9.84 -7.28 8.88
N LEU A 397 -8.67 -7.87 8.63
CA LEU A 397 -7.91 -7.66 7.39
C LEU A 397 -8.67 -8.24 6.19
N PHE A 398 -9.33 -7.37 5.43
CA PHE A 398 -10.22 -7.75 4.33
C PHE A 398 -9.58 -8.57 3.20
N ASN A 399 -8.26 -8.48 3.04
CA ASN A 399 -7.52 -9.24 2.03
C ASN A 399 -7.19 -10.68 2.49
N HIS A 400 -7.63 -11.09 3.67
CA HIS A 400 -7.39 -12.41 4.29
C HIS A 400 -5.89 -12.70 4.51
N ASN A 401 -5.04 -11.67 4.42
CA ASN A 401 -3.65 -11.77 4.82
C ASN A 401 -3.54 -11.74 6.33
N LYS A 402 -2.42 -12.22 6.82
CA LYS A 402 -1.99 -12.00 8.20
C LYS A 402 -1.00 -10.83 8.21
N SER A 403 -1.10 -9.98 9.21
CA SER A 403 -0.18 -8.86 9.44
C SER A 403 1.07 -9.33 10.18
N THR A 404 2.24 -8.90 9.72
CA THR A 404 3.52 -9.13 10.42
C THR A 404 3.52 -8.46 11.79
N ARG A 405 3.07 -7.20 11.85
CA ARG A 405 2.94 -6.42 13.08
C ARG A 405 2.03 -7.08 14.10
N LEU A 406 0.83 -7.48 13.69
CA LEU A 406 -0.15 -8.07 14.60
C LEU A 406 0.29 -9.46 15.06
N THR A 407 0.82 -10.29 14.15
CA THR A 407 1.37 -11.60 14.53
C THR A 407 2.54 -11.47 15.50
N LYS A 408 3.43 -10.49 15.31
CA LYS A 408 4.53 -10.19 16.25
C LYS A 408 3.97 -9.84 17.64
N ARG A 409 3.02 -8.90 17.71
CA ARG A 409 2.44 -8.46 18.99
C ARG A 409 1.65 -9.56 19.69
N LEU A 410 0.85 -10.34 18.95
CA LEU A 410 0.17 -11.52 19.48
C LEU A 410 1.17 -12.53 20.04
N THR A 411 2.30 -12.75 19.36
CA THR A 411 3.37 -13.62 19.88
C THR A 411 3.92 -13.14 21.21
N GLU A 412 4.23 -11.85 21.34
CA GLU A 412 4.72 -11.26 22.59
C GLU A 412 3.70 -11.43 23.72
N ILE A 413 2.41 -11.27 23.42
CA ILE A 413 1.30 -11.51 24.35
C ILE A 413 1.25 -12.97 24.80
N GLU A 414 1.31 -13.93 23.87
CA GLU A 414 1.29 -15.37 24.22
C GLU A 414 2.48 -15.77 25.09
N ILE A 415 3.67 -15.20 24.83
CA ILE A 415 4.87 -15.42 25.66
C ILE A 415 4.62 -14.91 27.09
N VAL A 416 4.12 -13.69 27.24
CA VAL A 416 3.78 -13.13 28.56
C VAL A 416 2.69 -13.95 29.26
N ASN A 417 1.76 -14.50 28.49
CA ASN A 417 0.68 -15.32 29.01
C ASN A 417 1.09 -16.75 29.39
N GLY A 418 2.29 -17.18 29.02
CA GLY A 418 2.78 -18.55 29.24
C GLY A 418 2.24 -19.56 28.21
N GLN A 419 1.57 -19.10 27.16
CA GLN A 419 0.99 -19.94 26.10
C GLN A 419 2.02 -20.25 25.00
N TYR A 420 3.11 -20.91 25.40
CA TYR A 420 4.29 -21.08 24.54
C TYR A 420 4.03 -21.87 23.27
N ASP A 421 3.08 -22.81 23.27
CA ASP A 421 2.74 -23.57 22.06
C ASP A 421 2.07 -22.70 20.99
N VAL A 422 1.25 -21.73 21.40
CA VAL A 422 0.63 -20.76 20.49
C VAL A 422 1.70 -19.79 19.98
N ALA A 423 2.53 -19.26 20.88
CA ALA A 423 3.66 -18.41 20.52
C ALA A 423 4.58 -19.09 19.49
N ARG A 424 4.89 -20.38 19.68
CA ARG A 424 5.72 -21.17 18.76
C ARG A 424 5.13 -21.23 17.36
N LYS A 425 3.80 -21.38 17.22
CA LYS A 425 3.14 -21.39 15.90
C LYS A 425 3.32 -20.06 15.18
N TYR A 426 3.13 -18.93 15.86
CA TYR A 426 3.34 -17.60 15.27
C TYR A 426 4.80 -17.35 14.91
N LEU A 427 5.73 -17.74 15.78
CA LEU A 427 7.17 -17.62 15.52
C LEU A 427 7.61 -18.44 14.31
N HIS A 428 7.10 -19.66 14.13
CA HIS A 428 7.38 -20.45 12.93
C HIS A 428 6.85 -19.80 11.64
N GLN A 429 5.74 -19.07 11.70
CA GLN A 429 5.26 -18.28 10.55
C GLN A 429 6.18 -17.08 10.28
N LEU A 430 6.56 -16.33 11.31
CA LEU A 430 7.46 -15.18 11.18
C LEU A 430 8.89 -15.59 10.74
N ALA A 431 9.36 -16.76 11.14
CA ALA A 431 10.64 -17.33 10.71
C ALA A 431 10.70 -17.57 9.19
N LYS A 432 9.55 -17.75 8.53
CA LYS A 432 9.45 -17.92 7.07
C LYS A 432 9.49 -16.60 6.30
N THR A 433 9.54 -15.45 6.99
CA THR A 433 9.67 -14.11 6.37
C THR A 433 11.15 -13.76 6.15
N LEU A 434 11.43 -12.62 5.49
CA LEU A 434 12.79 -12.11 5.33
C LEU A 434 13.23 -11.29 6.55
N TYR A 435 12.50 -10.21 6.89
CA TYR A 435 12.91 -9.23 7.90
C TYR A 435 12.65 -9.68 9.35
N TYR A 436 11.63 -10.49 9.60
CA TYR A 436 11.26 -10.91 10.97
C TYR A 436 11.88 -12.25 11.39
N ARG A 437 12.60 -12.93 10.49
CA ARG A 437 13.20 -14.24 10.77
C ARG A 437 14.19 -14.22 11.93
N GLY A 438 15.07 -13.22 11.97
CA GLY A 438 16.08 -13.09 13.04
C GLY A 438 15.42 -12.96 14.41
N TRP A 439 14.53 -11.96 14.52
CA TRP A 439 13.73 -11.75 15.74
C TRP A 439 12.95 -13.02 16.13
N ALA A 440 12.30 -13.69 15.19
CA ALA A 440 11.52 -14.89 15.49
C ALA A 440 12.37 -16.04 16.06
N ASN A 441 13.57 -16.25 15.49
CA ASN A 441 14.49 -17.27 15.97
C ASN A 441 15.04 -16.95 17.37
N GLU A 442 15.31 -15.68 17.68
CA GLU A 442 15.71 -15.25 19.02
C GLU A 442 14.61 -15.52 20.05
N GLN A 443 13.35 -15.21 19.72
CA GLN A 443 12.22 -15.47 20.62
C GLN A 443 11.96 -16.96 20.83
N LEU A 444 12.21 -17.81 19.81
CA LEU A 444 12.08 -19.26 19.93
C LEU A 444 13.02 -19.84 21.00
N LEU A 445 14.20 -19.25 21.20
CA LEU A 445 15.16 -19.67 22.22
C LEU A 445 14.69 -19.37 23.65
N LEU A 446 13.80 -18.38 23.81
CA LEU A 446 13.26 -18.00 25.11
C LEU A 446 12.11 -18.93 25.55
N LEU A 447 11.41 -19.56 24.60
CA LEU A 447 10.21 -20.34 24.91
C LEU A 447 10.50 -21.50 25.86
N GLY A 448 9.80 -21.52 27.00
CA GLY A 448 9.97 -22.55 28.05
C GLY A 448 11.11 -22.30 29.02
N ASN A 449 11.93 -21.26 28.82
CA ASN A 449 12.93 -20.81 29.79
C ASN A 449 12.38 -19.65 30.63
N GLU A 450 11.75 -20.00 31.76
CA GLU A 450 11.09 -19.05 32.66
C GLU A 450 12.04 -17.96 33.17
N ASP A 451 13.28 -18.32 33.53
CA ASP A 451 14.27 -17.37 34.04
C ASP A 451 14.67 -16.36 32.96
N ALA A 452 14.89 -16.82 31.73
CA ALA A 452 15.21 -15.93 30.62
C ALA A 452 14.05 -14.98 30.29
N ILE A 453 12.80 -15.47 30.31
CA ILE A 453 11.61 -14.65 30.06
C ILE A 453 11.41 -13.62 31.17
N ASN A 454 11.58 -14.01 32.43
CA ASN A 454 11.43 -13.11 33.58
C ASN A 454 12.52 -12.03 33.64
N ASN A 455 13.73 -12.33 33.15
CA ASN A 455 14.81 -11.35 33.02
C ASN A 455 14.69 -10.49 31.75
N HIS A 456 13.79 -10.82 30.81
CA HIS A 456 13.61 -10.04 29.60
C HIS A 456 12.98 -8.67 29.93
N PRO A 457 13.54 -7.54 29.45
CA PRO A 457 13.09 -6.19 29.84
C PRO A 457 11.60 -5.92 29.60
N LEU A 458 11.06 -6.43 28.49
CA LEU A 458 9.65 -6.32 28.15
C LEU A 458 8.79 -7.39 28.84
N TYR A 459 9.07 -8.68 28.61
CA TYR A 459 8.21 -9.77 29.09
C TYR A 459 8.21 -9.90 30.61
N GLY A 460 9.35 -9.83 31.28
CA GLY A 460 9.43 -9.89 32.73
C GLY A 460 8.64 -8.76 33.39
N ARG A 461 8.80 -7.54 32.87
CA ARG A 461 7.99 -6.38 33.29
C ARG A 461 6.50 -6.63 33.07
N LEU A 462 6.08 -7.06 31.88
CA LEU A 462 4.64 -7.27 31.62
C LEU A 462 4.06 -8.42 32.46
N ARG A 463 4.82 -9.48 32.72
CA ARG A 463 4.40 -10.58 33.61
C ARG A 463 4.18 -10.11 35.04
N SER A 464 4.98 -9.16 35.53
CA SER A 464 4.78 -8.58 36.87
C SER A 464 3.61 -7.59 36.91
N LEU A 465 3.32 -6.88 35.82
CA LEU A 465 2.25 -5.89 35.72
C LEU A 465 0.87 -6.48 35.37
N ARG A 466 0.83 -7.69 34.80
CA ARG A 466 -0.40 -8.32 34.31
C ARG A 466 -1.41 -8.55 35.45
N SER A 467 -2.69 -8.30 35.17
CA SER A 467 -3.79 -8.67 36.07
C SER A 467 -3.73 -10.15 36.45
N LYS A 468 -3.87 -10.45 37.74
CA LYS A 468 -3.96 -11.82 38.25
C LYS A 468 -5.40 -12.30 38.41
N GLU A 469 -6.36 -11.39 38.29
CA GLU A 469 -7.79 -11.66 38.42
C GLU A 469 -8.46 -11.63 37.05
N ASP A 470 -9.39 -12.55 36.84
CA ASP A 470 -10.29 -12.53 35.69
C ASP A 470 -11.37 -11.46 35.91
N TYR A 471 -11.55 -10.59 34.92
CA TYR A 471 -12.61 -9.59 34.92
C TYR A 471 -13.23 -9.49 33.53
N ILE A 472 -14.50 -9.06 33.49
CA ILE A 472 -15.16 -8.73 32.23
C ILE A 472 -14.81 -7.27 31.91
N PHE A 473 -14.08 -7.04 30.83
CA PHE A 473 -13.79 -5.69 30.39
C PHE A 473 -15.06 -4.96 29.98
N GLN A 474 -15.34 -3.89 30.71
CA GLN A 474 -16.37 -2.92 30.37
C GLN A 474 -15.70 -1.56 30.23
N PRO A 475 -15.73 -0.93 29.04
CA PRO A 475 -15.09 0.36 28.81
C PRO A 475 -15.50 1.46 29.81
N ASN A 476 -16.75 1.43 30.28
CA ASN A 476 -17.28 2.36 31.29
C ASN A 476 -16.83 2.07 32.73
N ARG A 477 -16.17 0.94 33.00
CA ARG A 477 -15.61 0.58 34.32
C ARG A 477 -14.10 0.64 34.37
N LEU A 478 -13.47 1.18 33.32
CA LEU A 478 -12.02 1.16 33.17
C LEU A 478 -11.27 1.81 34.33
N PHE A 479 -11.82 2.87 34.94
CA PHE A 479 -11.26 3.46 36.16
C PHE A 479 -11.08 2.43 37.29
N TYR A 480 -12.08 1.59 37.53
CA TYR A 480 -12.01 0.54 38.56
C TYR A 480 -11.00 -0.56 38.20
N ILE A 481 -10.84 -0.86 36.91
CA ILE A 481 -9.85 -1.83 36.43
C ILE A 481 -8.44 -1.29 36.68
N LEU A 482 -8.19 -0.02 36.39
CA LEU A 482 -6.90 0.64 36.66
C LEU A 482 -6.61 0.72 38.15
N GLU A 483 -7.63 1.04 38.97
CA GLU A 483 -7.52 1.04 40.42
C GLU A 483 -7.16 -0.35 40.95
N SER A 484 -7.80 -1.41 40.43
CA SER A 484 -7.47 -2.80 40.79
C SER A 484 -6.05 -3.16 40.39
N LEU A 485 -5.62 -2.84 39.16
CA LEU A 485 -4.26 -3.08 38.68
C LEU A 485 -3.21 -2.38 39.56
N TYR A 486 -3.46 -1.13 39.95
CA TYR A 486 -2.57 -0.38 40.83
C TYR A 486 -2.55 -0.94 42.25
N LYS A 487 -3.68 -1.39 42.79
CA LYS A 487 -3.74 -2.05 44.11
C LYS A 487 -3.00 -3.39 44.12
N GLN A 488 -3.10 -4.16 43.03
CA GLN A 488 -2.38 -5.43 42.86
C GLN A 488 -0.88 -5.22 42.69
N ASN A 489 -0.48 -4.14 41.99
CA ASN A 489 0.91 -3.80 41.77
C ASN A 489 1.12 -2.27 41.82
N PRO A 490 1.54 -1.73 42.99
CA PRO A 490 1.81 -0.31 43.14
C PRO A 490 2.94 0.22 42.24
N ASP A 491 3.83 -0.66 41.77
CA ASP A 491 4.89 -0.30 40.82
C ASP A 491 4.38 -0.14 39.38
N ASN A 492 3.09 -0.41 39.12
CA ASN A 492 2.45 -0.14 37.84
C ASN A 492 2.21 1.36 37.65
N PHE A 493 3.29 2.06 37.35
CA PHE A 493 3.32 3.50 37.15
C PHE A 493 2.39 3.96 36.01
N LEU A 494 2.25 3.17 34.94
CA LEU A 494 1.35 3.51 33.83
C LEU A 494 -0.11 3.44 34.27
N ALA A 495 -0.53 2.38 34.97
CA ALA A 495 -1.88 2.29 35.50
C ALA A 495 -2.18 3.46 36.46
N ASN A 496 -1.22 3.86 37.29
CA ASN A 496 -1.36 5.01 38.18
C ASN A 496 -1.54 6.34 37.41
N GLN A 497 -0.68 6.62 36.42
CA GLN A 497 -0.75 7.82 35.59
C GLN A 497 -2.11 7.92 34.88
N TYR A 498 -2.56 6.83 34.25
CA TYR A 498 -3.86 6.76 33.58
C TYR A 498 -5.03 6.90 34.57
N MET A 499 -4.94 6.30 35.76
CA MET A 499 -5.95 6.44 36.80
C MET A 499 -6.08 7.90 37.26
N GLN A 500 -4.96 8.57 37.53
CA GLN A 500 -4.94 9.98 37.97
C GLN A 500 -5.49 10.91 36.88
N ALA A 501 -5.10 10.71 35.63
CA ALA A 501 -5.58 11.47 34.48
C ALA A 501 -7.09 11.29 34.23
N ALA A 502 -7.65 10.11 34.52
CA ALA A 502 -9.07 9.84 34.34
C ALA A 502 -9.97 10.63 35.32
N ILE A 503 -9.50 10.91 36.55
CA ILE A 503 -10.29 11.58 37.59
C ILE A 503 -10.83 12.96 37.15
N PRO A 504 -10.00 13.91 36.68
CA PRO A 504 -10.49 15.22 36.27
C PRO A 504 -11.33 15.16 34.98
N LEU A 505 -11.04 14.23 34.06
CA LEU A 505 -11.81 14.05 32.81
C LEU A 505 -13.21 13.44 33.04
N ILE A 506 -13.36 12.58 34.04
CA ILE A 506 -14.68 12.04 34.42
C ILE A 506 -15.51 13.10 35.15
N LYS A 507 -14.87 13.93 35.99
CA LYS A 507 -15.54 15.01 36.73
C LYS A 507 -16.02 16.15 35.81
N SER A 508 -15.32 16.43 34.72
CA SER A 508 -15.72 17.49 33.76
C SER A 508 -17.00 17.15 32.99
N LYS A 509 -17.29 15.85 32.73
CA LYS A 509 -18.54 15.39 32.08
C LYS A 509 -19.81 15.63 32.92
N LYS A 510 -19.67 16.01 34.20
CA LYS A 510 -20.77 16.23 35.17
C LYS A 510 -21.13 17.69 35.43
N ARG A 511 -20.54 18.67 34.74
CA ARG A 511 -20.99 20.06 34.83
C ARG A 511 -21.96 20.37 33.67
N PRO A 512 -23.26 20.58 33.94
CA PRO A 512 -24.20 21.08 32.95
C PRO A 512 -23.86 22.51 32.50
#